data_AF-A0A7X7C8L0-F1
#
_entry.id   AF-A0A7X7C8L0-F1
#
_cell.length_a   1.000
_cell.length_b   1.000
_cell.length_c   1.000
_cell.angle_alpha   90.00
_cell.angle_beta   90.00
_cell.angle_gamma   90.00
#
_symmetry.space_group_name_H-M   'P 1'
#
loop_
_entity.id
_entity.type
_entity.pdbx_description
1 polymer ?
#
loop_
_entity_poly.entity_id
_entity_poly.type
_entity_poly.pdbx_seq_one_letter_code
_entity_poly.pdbx_strand_id
1 'polypeptide(L)'
;MTIHGTGAPFGLASTAFISNAVVATIPPSILSSALLAASADRAGMRSFFASMGLTYLPELGFINEDFRKEAATFSKKCLAATDKVSLCSAHSKDNDAREFLKAMSTGSKTLRYAMSEKIGIARINESIGLGCFALSKIEKDELIGEYTGYISEVSLLSGTNAYCMLFNPWIELVNHFTRKFLPTLVVDAEGGGNETRFINHAASGLMISDSGLSVENVELSTAFSAGLFHTLLHATRDIYEGEELRFDYGPSYWDKQMKKNDFTAYRLCKDGVCEIAAF
;
A
#
# COMPACT_ATOMS: atom_id res chain seq x y z
N MET A 1 -28.75 59.21 -2.59
CA MET A 1 -29.71 58.31 -3.27
C MET A 1 -29.40 56.91 -2.78
N THR A 2 -30.23 56.44 -1.86
CA THR A 2 -30.05 55.22 -1.07
C THR A 2 -31.08 54.21 -1.57
N ILE A 3 -30.71 52.98 -1.88
CA ILE A 3 -31.62 51.83 -1.86
C ILE A 3 -30.87 50.64 -1.23
N HIS A 4 -31.42 50.17 -0.13
CA HIS A 4 -31.09 48.94 0.57
C HIS A 4 -31.78 47.73 -0.08
N GLY A 5 -31.07 46.59 -0.11
CA GLY A 5 -31.48 45.31 0.50
C GLY A 5 -32.66 44.50 -0.06
N THR A 6 -32.71 43.27 0.48
CA THR A 6 -33.76 42.21 0.36
C THR A 6 -33.66 41.35 -0.90
N GLY A 7 -33.74 40.03 -0.85
CA GLY A 7 -33.98 39.07 0.22
C GLY A 7 -34.05 37.68 -0.42
N ALA A 8 -33.63 36.64 0.32
CA ALA A 8 -34.01 35.28 -0.01
C ALA A 8 -35.50 35.06 0.33
N PRO A 9 -36.17 34.13 -0.36
CA PRO A 9 -37.11 33.28 0.35
C PRO A 9 -36.89 31.79 0.06
N PHE A 10 -37.06 31.02 1.13
CA PHE A 10 -37.23 29.58 1.18
C PHE A 10 -38.41 29.10 0.32
N GLY A 11 -38.24 27.97 -0.35
CA GLY A 11 -39.30 27.10 -0.86
C GLY A 11 -39.03 25.67 -0.40
N LEU A 12 -39.94 25.12 0.40
CA LEU A 12 -39.91 23.76 0.93
C LEU A 12 -40.44 22.73 -0.07
N ALA A 13 -39.92 21.51 0.09
CA ALA A 13 -40.54 20.20 -0.12
C ALA A 13 -40.38 19.48 -1.47
N SER A 14 -39.63 18.38 -1.36
CA SER A 14 -39.95 17.03 -1.84
C SER A 14 -39.81 16.73 -3.33
N THR A 15 -38.77 15.96 -3.68
CA THR A 15 -38.94 14.57 -4.13
C THR A 15 -37.57 13.91 -4.29
N ALA A 16 -37.56 12.60 -4.04
CA ALA A 16 -36.38 11.75 -3.99
C ALA A 16 -35.48 11.86 -5.22
N PHE A 17 -34.20 12.15 -4.99
CA PHE A 17 -33.13 11.70 -5.86
C PHE A 17 -32.37 10.60 -5.13
N ILE A 18 -32.80 9.36 -5.37
CA ILE A 18 -31.89 8.22 -5.31
C ILE A 18 -30.99 8.40 -6.55
N SER A 19 -29.86 9.08 -6.39
CA SER A 19 -28.79 8.94 -7.37
C SER A 19 -28.18 7.57 -7.12
N ASN A 20 -28.61 6.59 -7.90
CA ASN A 20 -27.88 5.35 -8.10
C ASN A 20 -26.47 5.72 -8.56
N ALA A 21 -25.54 5.78 -7.62
CA ALA A 21 -24.13 5.76 -7.92
C ALA A 21 -23.87 4.38 -8.52
N VAL A 22 -23.86 4.32 -9.85
CA VAL A 22 -23.23 3.21 -10.56
C VAL A 22 -21.75 3.37 -10.23
N VAL A 23 -21.31 2.74 -9.14
CA VAL A 23 -19.92 2.33 -9.00
C VAL A 23 -19.59 1.70 -10.34
N ALA A 24 -18.53 2.17 -11.01
CA ALA A 24 -17.97 1.48 -12.15
C ALA A 24 -17.47 0.12 -11.65
N THR A 25 -18.40 -0.79 -11.40
CA THR A 25 -18.16 -2.19 -11.15
C THR A 25 -17.56 -2.66 -12.45
N ILE A 26 -16.28 -3.05 -12.36
CA ILE A 26 -15.64 -3.80 -13.42
C ILE A 26 -16.65 -4.90 -13.81
N PRO A 27 -17.07 -4.99 -15.08
CA PRO A 27 -18.05 -5.98 -15.49
C PRO A 27 -17.61 -7.34 -14.94
N PRO A 28 -18.50 -8.12 -14.31
CA PRO A 28 -18.16 -9.43 -13.73
C PRO A 28 -17.43 -10.36 -14.72
N SER A 29 -17.51 -10.07 -16.01
CA SER A 29 -16.83 -10.77 -17.10
C SER A 29 -15.31 -10.56 -17.20
N ILE A 30 -14.70 -9.59 -16.50
CA ILE A 30 -13.24 -9.35 -16.54
C ILE A 30 -12.51 -10.05 -15.38
N LEU A 31 -13.20 -10.28 -14.26
CA LEU A 31 -12.70 -11.13 -13.20
C LEU A 31 -12.98 -12.58 -13.58
N SER A 32 -12.05 -13.20 -14.32
CA SER A 32 -12.06 -14.65 -14.50
C SER A 32 -12.22 -15.30 -13.12
N SER A 33 -13.31 -16.05 -12.93
CA SER A 33 -13.67 -16.70 -11.66
C SER A 33 -12.53 -17.59 -11.15
N ALA A 34 -11.66 -18.05 -12.05
CA ALA A 34 -10.47 -18.84 -11.73
C ALA A 34 -9.35 -18.02 -11.06
N LEU A 35 -9.21 -16.72 -11.38
CA LEU A 35 -8.22 -15.83 -10.75
C LEU A 35 -8.65 -15.39 -9.35
N LEU A 36 -9.94 -15.06 -9.18
CA LEU A 36 -10.55 -14.82 -7.87
C LEU A 36 -10.48 -16.05 -6.95
N ALA A 37 -10.67 -17.26 -7.51
CA ALA A 37 -10.61 -18.50 -6.74
C ALA A 37 -9.18 -18.86 -6.31
N ALA A 38 -8.15 -18.48 -7.09
CA ALA A 38 -6.76 -18.76 -6.77
C ALA A 38 -6.23 -17.91 -5.59
N SER A 39 -6.82 -16.74 -5.32
CA SER A 39 -6.37 -15.84 -4.23
C SER A 39 -6.77 -16.27 -2.84
N ALA A 40 -7.84 -17.05 -2.68
CA ALA A 40 -8.26 -17.51 -1.35
C ALA A 40 -7.44 -18.72 -0.83
N ASP A 41 -6.80 -19.49 -1.73
CA ASP A 41 -5.95 -20.63 -1.36
C ASP A 41 -4.47 -20.29 -1.55
N ARG A 42 -3.67 -20.46 -0.48
CA ARG A 42 -2.22 -20.23 -0.53
C ARG A 42 -1.48 -21.16 -1.46
N ALA A 43 -1.98 -22.39 -1.68
CA ALA A 43 -1.39 -23.24 -2.70
C ALA A 43 -1.60 -22.62 -4.10
N GLY A 44 -2.75 -22.00 -4.31
CA GLY A 44 -3.06 -21.17 -5.47
C GLY A 44 -2.09 -19.99 -5.60
N MET A 45 -1.92 -19.18 -4.55
CA MET A 45 -1.00 -18.04 -4.57
C MET A 45 0.46 -18.44 -4.79
N ARG A 46 0.95 -19.53 -4.17
CA ARG A 46 2.29 -20.06 -4.46
C ARG A 46 2.45 -20.43 -5.93
N SER A 47 1.45 -21.10 -6.51
CA SER A 47 1.48 -21.50 -7.92
C SER A 47 1.41 -20.31 -8.86
N PHE A 48 0.60 -19.29 -8.50
CA PHE A 48 0.50 -18.03 -9.23
C PHE A 48 1.82 -17.25 -9.22
N PHE A 49 2.46 -17.09 -8.05
CA PHE A 49 3.77 -16.45 -7.97
C PHE A 49 4.81 -17.24 -8.78
N ALA A 50 4.84 -18.57 -8.63
CA ALA A 50 5.77 -19.42 -9.38
C ALA A 50 5.58 -19.31 -10.90
N SER A 51 4.34 -19.17 -11.39
CA SER A 51 4.08 -19.00 -12.83
C SER A 51 4.59 -17.67 -13.39
N MET A 52 4.77 -16.67 -12.52
CA MET A 52 5.43 -15.39 -12.85
C MET A 52 6.94 -15.41 -12.60
N GLY A 53 7.52 -16.54 -12.18
CA GLY A 53 8.92 -16.63 -11.79
C GLY A 53 9.24 -15.93 -10.45
N LEU A 54 8.25 -15.76 -9.59
CA LEU A 54 8.34 -15.07 -8.31
C LEU A 54 8.25 -16.05 -7.13
N THR A 55 8.86 -15.68 -6.00
CA THR A 55 8.69 -16.43 -4.74
C THR A 55 7.54 -15.85 -3.93
N TYR A 56 6.56 -16.67 -3.57
CA TYR A 56 5.52 -16.25 -2.61
C TYR A 56 6.08 -16.23 -1.18
N LEU A 57 6.14 -15.04 -0.61
CA LEU A 57 6.67 -14.73 0.72
C LEU A 57 5.54 -14.17 1.58
N PRO A 58 4.82 -14.99 2.36
CA PRO A 58 3.79 -14.47 3.29
C PRO A 58 4.40 -13.73 4.49
N GLU A 59 5.73 -13.69 4.59
CA GLU A 59 6.50 -13.04 5.65
C GLU A 59 7.78 -12.46 5.02
N LEU A 60 8.44 -11.53 5.71
CA LEU A 60 9.72 -10.97 5.27
C LEU A 60 10.75 -12.08 5.01
N GLY A 61 11.33 -12.05 3.81
CA GLY A 61 12.42 -12.90 3.40
C GLY A 61 13.78 -12.30 3.75
N PHE A 62 14.78 -13.15 3.91
CA PHE A 62 16.16 -12.75 4.14
C PHE A 62 17.08 -13.56 3.24
N ILE A 63 18.18 -12.95 2.80
CA ILE A 63 19.21 -13.63 2.01
C ILE A 63 19.80 -14.80 2.81
N ASN A 64 20.03 -14.58 4.12
CA ASN A 64 20.47 -15.61 5.06
C ASN A 64 20.17 -15.19 6.52
N GLU A 65 20.36 -16.13 7.45
CA GLU A 65 20.07 -15.92 8.88
C GLU A 65 21.03 -14.94 9.58
N ASP A 66 22.28 -14.80 9.11
CA ASP A 66 23.21 -13.84 9.71
C ASP A 66 22.80 -12.41 9.34
N PHE A 67 22.43 -12.18 8.09
CA PHE A 67 21.86 -10.91 7.64
C PHE A 67 20.56 -10.57 8.38
N ARG A 68 19.72 -11.56 8.70
CA ARG A 68 18.54 -11.36 9.55
C ARG A 68 18.91 -10.80 10.93
N LYS A 69 19.94 -11.36 11.58
CA LYS A 69 20.42 -10.88 12.88
C LYS A 69 21.03 -9.48 12.78
N GLU A 70 21.72 -9.18 11.69
CA GLU A 70 22.27 -7.86 11.41
C GLU A 70 21.17 -6.83 11.22
N ALA A 71 20.17 -7.11 10.38
CA ALA A 71 18.99 -6.28 10.18
C ALA A 71 18.22 -6.05 11.48
N ALA A 72 18.08 -7.08 12.32
CA ALA A 72 17.44 -6.94 13.63
C ALA A 72 18.24 -6.06 14.59
N THR A 73 19.56 -6.26 14.65
CA THR A 73 20.47 -5.40 15.42
C THR A 73 20.42 -3.95 14.95
N PHE A 74 20.42 -3.74 13.64
CA PHE A 74 20.32 -2.44 13.01
C PHE A 74 19.00 -1.73 13.36
N SER A 75 17.88 -2.46 13.27
CA SER A 75 16.56 -1.92 13.55
C SER A 75 16.41 -1.52 15.02
N LYS A 76 16.93 -2.32 15.95
CA LYS A 76 16.99 -1.97 17.39
C LYS A 76 17.81 -0.70 17.65
N LYS A 77 18.93 -0.53 16.96
CA LYS A 77 19.75 0.71 17.07
C LYS A 77 18.98 1.92 16.55
N CYS A 78 18.26 1.78 15.43
CA CYS A 78 17.43 2.85 14.90
C CYS A 78 16.31 3.23 15.88
N LEU A 79 15.60 2.24 16.43
CA LEU A 79 14.53 2.47 17.41
C LEU A 79 15.06 3.20 18.66
N ALA A 80 16.20 2.76 19.20
CA ALA A 80 16.82 3.44 20.35
C ALA A 80 17.30 4.86 20.04
N ALA A 81 17.60 5.17 18.78
CA ALA A 81 17.95 6.52 18.33
C ALA A 81 16.70 7.40 18.18
N THR A 82 15.57 6.83 17.71
CA THR A 82 14.30 7.55 17.58
C THR A 82 13.62 7.82 18.93
N ASP A 83 13.77 6.96 19.94
CA ASP A 83 13.23 7.21 21.29
C ASP A 83 13.80 8.49 21.94
N LYS A 84 14.98 8.94 21.49
CA LYS A 84 15.59 10.21 21.91
C LYS A 84 15.02 11.42 21.17
N VAL A 85 14.41 11.19 20.01
CA VAL A 85 13.74 12.19 19.18
C VAL A 85 12.24 12.01 19.43
N SER A 86 11.76 12.48 20.59
CA SER A 86 10.35 12.50 21.02
C SER A 86 9.40 12.07 19.91
N LEU A 87 9.15 10.76 19.80
CA LEU A 87 8.27 10.20 18.78
C LEU A 87 6.88 10.74 19.09
N CYS A 88 6.53 11.83 18.42
CA CYS A 88 5.20 12.40 18.45
C CYS A 88 4.22 11.29 18.05
N SER A 89 3.43 10.86 19.01
CA SER A 89 2.08 10.35 18.85
C SER A 89 1.38 10.85 17.57
N ALA A 90 1.07 9.96 16.64
CA ALA A 90 0.02 10.08 15.61
C ALA A 90 0.14 8.85 14.67
N HIS A 91 -0.77 7.89 14.57
CA HIS A 91 -2.21 7.87 14.82
C HIS A 91 -2.62 6.70 15.73
N SER A 92 -3.53 7.02 16.64
CA SER A 92 -4.24 6.10 17.52
C SER A 92 -5.25 5.26 16.73
N LYS A 93 -4.84 4.13 16.13
CA LYS A 93 -5.74 3.02 15.70
C LYS A 93 -5.08 1.66 15.96
N ASP A 94 -4.57 1.55 17.18
CA ASP A 94 -3.45 0.71 17.55
C ASP A 94 -3.85 -0.73 17.93
N ASN A 95 -5.15 -1.05 18.05
CA ASN A 95 -5.56 -2.38 18.54
C ASN A 95 -5.26 -3.48 17.52
N ASP A 96 -5.62 -3.29 16.25
CA ASP A 96 -5.40 -4.31 15.22
C ASP A 96 -3.92 -4.46 14.91
N ALA A 97 -3.17 -3.35 14.87
CA ALA A 97 -1.72 -3.38 14.77
C ALA A 97 -1.09 -4.09 15.98
N ARG A 98 -1.53 -3.82 17.21
CA ARG A 98 -1.05 -4.53 18.42
C ARG A 98 -1.43 -6.00 18.41
N GLU A 99 -2.62 -6.36 17.97
CA GLU A 99 -3.05 -7.75 17.82
C GLU A 99 -2.25 -8.47 16.75
N PHE A 100 -1.99 -7.81 15.62
CA PHE A 100 -1.09 -8.29 14.59
C PHE A 100 0.32 -8.48 15.14
N LEU A 101 0.89 -7.50 15.83
CA LEU A 101 2.21 -7.60 16.46
C LEU A 101 2.27 -8.68 17.54
N LYS A 102 1.19 -8.85 18.31
CA LYS A 102 1.03 -9.94 19.27
C LYS A 102 0.95 -11.29 18.57
N ALA A 103 0.28 -11.38 17.43
CA ALA A 103 0.26 -12.57 16.59
C ALA A 103 1.64 -12.87 16.01
N MET A 104 2.36 -11.84 15.51
CA MET A 104 3.73 -11.97 15.03
C MET A 104 4.66 -12.52 16.12
N SER A 105 4.60 -11.95 17.32
CA SER A 105 5.46 -12.35 18.45
C SER A 105 5.12 -13.73 19.03
N THR A 106 3.86 -14.15 18.96
CA THR A 106 3.41 -15.49 19.38
C THR A 106 3.55 -16.54 18.29
N GLY A 107 4.00 -16.17 17.08
CA GLY A 107 4.01 -17.06 15.93
C GLY A 107 2.60 -17.47 15.46
N SER A 108 1.56 -16.73 15.87
CA SER A 108 0.19 -16.96 15.46
C SER A 108 0.05 -16.66 13.97
N LYS A 109 0.15 -17.74 13.21
CA LYS A 109 -0.09 -17.81 11.78
C LYS A 109 -1.50 -17.33 11.40
N THR A 110 -2.49 -17.59 12.25
CA THR A 110 -3.91 -17.34 11.99
C THR A 110 -4.25 -15.89 11.68
N LEU A 111 -3.68 -14.93 12.41
CA LEU A 111 -3.97 -13.50 12.21
C LEU A 111 -3.34 -12.95 10.92
N ARG A 112 -2.14 -13.43 10.54
CA ARG A 112 -1.54 -13.06 9.24
C ARG A 112 -2.35 -13.57 8.06
N TYR A 113 -2.99 -14.72 8.25
CA TYR A 113 -3.70 -15.46 7.22
C TYR A 113 -5.11 -14.96 7.00
N ALA A 114 -5.81 -14.60 8.08
CA ALA A 114 -7.15 -14.05 8.01
C ALA A 114 -7.21 -12.75 7.19
N MET A 115 -6.13 -11.95 7.19
CA MET A 115 -6.12 -10.66 6.46
C MET A 115 -5.87 -10.83 4.96
N SER A 116 -5.06 -11.83 4.56
CA SER A 116 -4.85 -12.14 3.13
C SER A 116 -6.11 -12.66 2.42
N GLU A 117 -7.07 -13.21 3.16
CA GLU A 117 -8.30 -13.80 2.58
C GLU A 117 -9.28 -12.75 2.05
N LYS A 118 -9.10 -11.47 2.42
CA LYS A 118 -9.96 -10.38 1.94
C LYS A 118 -9.46 -9.71 0.68
N ILE A 119 -8.28 -10.07 0.18
CA ILE A 119 -7.69 -9.47 -1.01
C ILE A 119 -7.25 -10.53 -2.02
N GLY A 120 -7.25 -10.14 -3.30
CA GLY A 120 -6.85 -11.01 -4.38
C GLY A 120 -6.20 -10.25 -5.52
N ILE A 121 -5.58 -10.98 -6.44
CA ILE A 121 -4.85 -10.40 -7.56
C ILE A 121 -5.67 -10.62 -8.83
N ALA A 122 -5.87 -9.56 -9.60
CA ALA A 122 -6.54 -9.64 -10.88
C ALA A 122 -5.85 -8.77 -11.93
N ARG A 123 -6.08 -9.09 -13.21
CA ARG A 123 -5.64 -8.26 -14.32
C ARG A 123 -6.56 -7.06 -14.45
N ILE A 124 -5.98 -5.86 -14.49
CA ILE A 124 -6.71 -4.62 -14.74
C ILE A 124 -6.94 -4.46 -16.25
N ASN A 125 -5.86 -4.44 -17.02
CA ASN A 125 -5.83 -4.42 -18.48
C ASN A 125 -4.40 -4.69 -18.99
N GLU A 126 -4.20 -4.70 -20.31
CA GLU A 126 -2.88 -4.94 -20.92
C GLU A 126 -1.86 -3.82 -20.66
N SER A 127 -2.32 -2.57 -20.46
CA SER A 127 -1.41 -1.44 -20.23
C SER A 127 -0.90 -1.36 -18.80
N ILE A 128 -1.72 -1.68 -17.81
CA ILE A 128 -1.36 -1.61 -16.38
C ILE A 128 -0.83 -2.95 -15.89
N GLY A 129 -1.39 -4.05 -16.40
CA GLY A 129 -1.10 -5.40 -15.94
C GLY A 129 -1.98 -5.81 -14.76
N LEU A 130 -1.36 -6.05 -13.60
CA LEU A 130 -2.02 -6.64 -12.43
C LEU A 130 -2.36 -5.57 -11.38
N GLY A 131 -3.40 -5.85 -10.60
CA GLY A 131 -3.82 -5.07 -9.44
C GLY A 131 -4.21 -5.97 -8.27
N CYS A 132 -4.32 -5.37 -7.09
CA CYS A 132 -4.83 -6.02 -5.88
C CYS A 132 -6.25 -5.51 -5.60
N PHE A 133 -7.19 -6.42 -5.32
CA PHE A 133 -8.61 -6.13 -5.23
C PHE A 133 -9.22 -6.72 -3.96
N ALA A 134 -10.21 -6.05 -3.42
CA ALA A 134 -10.99 -6.56 -2.30
C ALA A 134 -11.89 -7.72 -2.75
N LEU A 135 -11.77 -8.88 -2.10
CA LEU A 135 -12.64 -10.06 -2.29
C LEU A 135 -13.88 -10.02 -1.38
N SER A 136 -13.86 -9.16 -0.37
CA SER A 136 -14.97 -8.92 0.54
C SER A 136 -14.81 -7.53 1.14
N LYS A 137 -15.81 -7.07 1.91
CA LYS A 137 -15.73 -5.76 2.57
C LYS A 137 -14.53 -5.70 3.54
N ILE A 138 -13.72 -4.67 3.38
CA ILE A 138 -12.67 -4.26 4.31
C ILE A 138 -13.17 -2.98 4.99
N GLU A 139 -13.29 -3.01 6.31
CA GLU A 139 -13.77 -1.85 7.06
C GLU A 139 -12.70 -0.75 7.08
N LYS A 140 -13.13 0.51 7.21
CA LYS A 140 -12.20 1.60 7.47
C LYS A 140 -11.28 1.27 8.65
N ASP A 141 -10.00 1.58 8.49
CA ASP A 141 -8.89 1.37 9.43
C ASP A 141 -8.46 -0.10 9.64
N GLU A 142 -9.19 -1.04 9.04
CA GLU A 142 -8.85 -2.45 9.11
C GLU A 142 -7.45 -2.70 8.52
N LEU A 143 -6.68 -3.53 9.20
CA LEU A 143 -5.37 -3.98 8.72
C LEU A 143 -5.56 -4.93 7.54
N ILE A 144 -5.05 -4.54 6.37
CA ILE A 144 -5.13 -5.31 5.13
C ILE A 144 -4.04 -6.37 5.10
N GLY A 145 -2.83 -6.03 5.53
CA GLY A 145 -1.69 -6.93 5.44
C GLY A 145 -0.36 -6.25 5.70
N GLU A 146 0.70 -7.03 5.53
CA GLU A 146 2.09 -6.55 5.56
C GLU A 146 2.64 -6.52 4.14
N TYR A 147 3.35 -5.45 3.79
CA TYR A 147 4.16 -5.41 2.58
C TYR A 147 5.43 -6.23 2.77
N THR A 148 5.50 -7.36 2.08
CA THR A 148 6.59 -8.33 2.25
C THR A 148 7.45 -8.44 0.99
N GLY A 149 8.69 -8.86 1.22
CA GLY A 149 9.72 -9.05 0.22
C GLY A 149 11.00 -9.49 0.90
N TYR A 150 12.11 -9.48 0.18
CA TYR A 150 13.41 -9.72 0.77
C TYR A 150 13.93 -8.44 1.42
N ILE A 151 14.38 -8.52 2.66
CA ILE A 151 15.15 -7.42 3.22
C ILE A 151 16.52 -7.43 2.56
N SER A 152 16.89 -6.28 2.01
CA SER A 152 18.18 -6.09 1.34
C SER A 152 18.78 -4.74 1.70
N GLU A 153 20.10 -4.65 1.58
CA GLU A 153 20.81 -3.37 1.61
C GLU A 153 20.79 -2.77 0.21
N VAL A 154 20.37 -1.51 0.13
CA VAL A 154 20.52 -0.71 -1.08
C VAL A 154 21.53 0.39 -0.82
N SER A 155 22.49 0.53 -1.73
CA SER A 155 23.29 1.74 -1.77
C SER A 155 22.42 2.85 -2.35
N LEU A 156 22.39 4.01 -1.67
CA LEU A 156 21.72 5.21 -2.14
C LEU A 156 22.19 5.64 -3.55
N LEU A 157 23.39 5.22 -3.95
CA LEU A 157 23.99 5.52 -5.25
C LEU A 157 23.59 4.56 -6.36
N SER A 158 23.34 3.28 -6.06
CA SER A 158 22.99 2.26 -7.05
C SER A 158 21.51 2.29 -7.44
N GLY A 159 20.71 3.11 -6.76
CA GLY A 159 19.27 3.19 -6.96
C GLY A 159 18.52 1.98 -6.39
N THR A 160 17.20 2.09 -6.37
CA THR A 160 16.29 1.01 -5.97
C THR A 160 15.42 0.62 -7.17
N ASN A 161 14.91 -0.61 -7.20
CA ASN A 161 13.85 -0.98 -8.15
C ASN A 161 12.49 -0.37 -7.71
N ALA A 162 11.45 -0.57 -8.52
CA ALA A 162 10.10 -0.05 -8.26
C ALA A 162 9.38 -0.75 -7.09
N TYR A 163 9.85 -1.93 -6.69
CA TYR A 163 9.28 -2.77 -5.65
C TYR A 163 10.01 -2.66 -4.30
N CYS A 164 10.93 -1.70 -4.19
CA CYS A 164 11.65 -1.42 -2.96
C CYS A 164 10.86 -0.42 -2.11
N MET A 165 10.38 -0.88 -0.96
CA MET A 165 9.87 -0.01 0.10
C MET A 165 10.94 0.23 1.16
N LEU A 166 11.03 1.46 1.68
CA LEU A 166 11.95 1.74 2.77
C LEU A 166 11.56 0.91 4.00
N PHE A 167 12.49 0.09 4.46
CA PHE A 167 12.30 -0.76 5.65
C PHE A 167 12.23 0.09 6.93
N ASN A 168 12.85 1.27 6.90
CA ASN A 168 12.80 2.22 8.00
C ASN A 168 12.76 3.66 7.46
N PRO A 169 11.60 4.33 7.47
CA PRO A 169 11.49 5.71 6.98
C PRO A 169 12.31 6.70 7.83
N TRP A 170 12.64 6.34 9.07
CA TRP A 170 13.41 7.20 9.98
C TRP A 170 14.91 7.23 9.69
N ILE A 171 15.39 6.38 8.78
CA ILE A 171 16.81 6.33 8.45
C ILE A 171 17.30 7.62 7.79
N GLU A 172 16.43 8.32 7.03
CA GLU A 172 16.78 9.62 6.46
C GLU A 172 17.05 10.63 7.57
N LEU A 173 16.21 10.63 8.62
CA LEU A 173 16.38 11.47 9.79
C LEU A 173 17.67 11.12 10.55
N VAL A 174 17.92 9.84 10.79
CA VAL A 174 19.12 9.36 11.50
C VAL A 174 20.40 9.67 10.71
N ASN A 175 20.41 9.46 9.39
CA ASN A 175 21.54 9.79 8.53
C ASN A 175 21.81 11.29 8.51
N HIS A 176 20.76 12.11 8.48
CA HIS A 176 20.88 13.57 8.55
C HIS A 176 21.54 14.02 9.86
N PHE A 177 21.13 13.46 11.01
CA PHE A 177 21.65 13.87 12.32
C PHE A 177 23.01 13.26 12.66
N THR A 178 23.25 12.00 12.30
CA THR A 178 24.48 11.31 12.71
C THR A 178 25.64 11.52 11.75
N ARG A 179 25.38 12.01 10.52
CA ARG A 179 26.35 12.07 9.40
C ARG A 179 27.06 10.74 9.13
N LYS A 180 26.50 9.63 9.63
CA LYS A 180 26.99 8.28 9.34
C LYS A 180 26.19 7.75 8.16
N PHE A 181 26.89 7.21 7.17
CA PHE A 181 26.27 6.46 6.09
C PHE A 181 25.87 5.09 6.65
N LEU A 182 24.71 5.03 7.30
CA LEU A 182 24.11 3.74 7.63
C LEU A 182 23.57 3.11 6.35
N PRO A 183 23.71 1.78 6.18
CA PRO A 183 23.11 1.10 5.04
C PRO A 183 21.60 1.32 5.06
N THR A 184 21.03 1.66 3.90
CA THR A 184 19.59 1.75 3.76
C THR A 184 19.04 0.35 3.54
N LEU A 185 18.29 -0.13 4.53
CA LEU A 185 17.52 -1.36 4.38
C LEU A 185 16.21 -1.05 3.66
N VAL A 186 15.84 -1.94 2.74
CA VAL A 186 14.54 -1.92 2.04
C VAL A 186 13.89 -3.29 2.14
N VAL A 187 12.56 -3.30 2.02
CA VAL A 187 11.81 -4.49 1.62
C VAL A 187 11.76 -4.49 0.11
N ASP A 188 12.50 -5.39 -0.52
CA ASP A 188 12.55 -5.57 -1.97
C ASP A 188 11.60 -6.69 -2.39
N ALA A 189 10.48 -6.31 -2.98
CA ALA A 189 9.49 -7.26 -3.46
C ALA A 189 9.69 -7.70 -4.92
N GLU A 190 10.78 -7.31 -5.62
CA GLU A 190 10.97 -7.60 -7.05
C GLU A 190 10.96 -9.11 -7.34
N GLY A 191 11.81 -9.88 -6.64
CA GLY A 191 11.94 -11.33 -6.82
C GLY A 191 10.96 -12.19 -5.99
N GLY A 192 10.22 -11.58 -5.07
CA GLY A 192 9.28 -12.31 -4.22
C GLY A 192 8.59 -11.41 -3.21
N GLY A 193 7.39 -11.80 -2.78
CA GLY A 193 6.53 -11.02 -1.89
C GLY A 193 5.18 -11.71 -1.71
N ASN A 194 4.19 -10.95 -1.26
CA ASN A 194 2.79 -11.40 -1.18
C ASN A 194 1.88 -10.53 -2.05
N GLU A 195 0.57 -10.69 -1.93
CA GLU A 195 -0.47 -10.02 -2.73
C GLU A 195 -0.34 -8.49 -2.72
N THR A 196 0.13 -7.91 -1.61
CA THR A 196 0.23 -6.46 -1.43
C THR A 196 1.22 -5.78 -2.38
N ARG A 197 2.16 -6.54 -2.98
CA ARG A 197 3.08 -6.01 -4.00
C ARG A 197 2.39 -5.56 -5.29
N PHE A 198 1.15 -5.99 -5.50
CA PHE A 198 0.33 -5.65 -6.67
C PHE A 198 -0.63 -4.49 -6.39
N ILE A 199 -0.56 -3.85 -5.22
CA ILE A 199 -1.33 -2.65 -4.92
C ILE A 199 -0.73 -1.48 -5.69
N ASN A 200 -1.52 -0.90 -6.59
CA ASN A 200 -1.05 0.15 -7.49
C ASN A 200 -1.03 1.54 -6.85
N HIS A 201 -0.36 2.45 -7.53
CA HIS A 201 -0.35 3.85 -7.17
C HIS A 201 -1.73 4.51 -7.36
N ALA A 202 -2.13 5.34 -6.41
CA ALA A 202 -3.12 6.39 -6.61
C ALA A 202 -2.46 7.77 -6.42
N ALA A 203 -2.67 8.68 -7.38
CA ALA A 203 -2.24 10.06 -7.25
C ALA A 203 -3.09 10.76 -6.16
N SER A 204 -2.49 11.05 -5.02
CA SER A 204 -3.18 11.69 -3.90
C SER A 204 -3.71 13.08 -4.29
N GLY A 205 -4.88 13.43 -3.75
CA GLY A 205 -5.43 14.80 -3.81
C GLY A 205 -5.90 15.31 -5.18
N LEU A 206 -5.82 14.52 -6.25
CA LEU A 206 -6.17 14.96 -7.61
C LEU A 206 -7.24 14.13 -8.31
N MET A 207 -7.52 12.92 -7.82
CA MET A 207 -8.51 12.04 -8.45
C MET A 207 -9.62 11.72 -7.47
N ILE A 208 -10.81 12.23 -7.79
CA ILE A 208 -12.07 11.80 -7.21
C ILE A 208 -12.68 10.84 -8.23
N SER A 209 -13.07 9.64 -7.81
CA SER A 209 -13.81 8.71 -8.66
C SER A 209 -15.15 9.31 -9.09
N ASP A 210 -15.82 8.71 -10.08
CA ASP A 210 -17.20 9.09 -10.45
C ASP A 210 -18.18 9.02 -9.25
N SER A 211 -17.83 8.25 -8.22
CA SER A 211 -18.57 8.13 -6.97
C SER A 211 -18.26 9.21 -5.93
N GLY A 212 -17.40 10.18 -6.22
CA GLY A 212 -17.07 11.25 -5.27
C GLY A 212 -16.05 10.87 -4.20
N LEU A 213 -15.42 9.69 -4.30
CA LEU A 213 -14.48 9.17 -3.29
C LEU A 213 -13.03 9.34 -3.75
N SER A 214 -12.11 9.45 -2.77
CA SER A 214 -10.69 9.38 -3.08
C SER A 214 -10.37 8.03 -3.70
N VAL A 215 -9.56 8.06 -4.76
CA VAL A 215 -9.05 6.86 -5.44
C VAL A 215 -8.02 6.14 -4.57
N GLU A 216 -7.38 6.84 -3.63
CA GLU A 216 -6.57 6.21 -2.58
C GLU A 216 -7.50 5.63 -1.50
N ASN A 217 -7.32 4.37 -1.18
CA ASN A 217 -8.10 3.67 -0.15
C ASN A 217 -7.22 2.86 0.80
N VAL A 218 -5.90 2.91 0.61
CA VAL A 218 -4.91 2.27 1.47
C VAL A 218 -3.88 3.31 1.93
N GLU A 219 -3.44 3.20 3.18
CA GLU A 219 -2.30 3.92 3.74
C GLU A 219 -1.25 2.97 4.31
N LEU A 220 0.00 3.44 4.33
CA LEU A 220 1.12 2.71 4.93
C LEU A 220 1.36 3.16 6.36
N SER A 221 1.58 2.20 7.25
CA SER A 221 2.09 2.44 8.59
C SER A 221 3.35 1.61 8.84
N THR A 222 4.13 1.98 9.86
CA THR A 222 5.32 1.25 10.25
C THR A 222 5.16 0.73 11.67
N ALA A 223 5.43 -0.55 11.87
CA ALA A 223 5.40 -1.18 13.19
C ALA A 223 6.74 -1.85 13.50
N PHE A 224 7.08 -1.98 14.78
CA PHE A 224 8.29 -2.66 15.23
C PHE A 224 7.94 -3.92 16.01
N SER A 225 8.37 -5.09 15.53
CA SER A 225 8.11 -6.40 16.14
C SER A 225 9.31 -7.31 16.04
N ALA A 226 9.52 -8.15 17.04
CA ALA A 226 10.57 -9.18 17.02
C ALA A 226 11.98 -8.66 16.61
N GLY A 227 12.25 -7.37 16.88
CA GLY A 227 13.51 -6.72 16.52
C GLY A 227 13.58 -6.16 15.09
N LEU A 228 12.49 -6.16 14.33
CA LEU A 228 12.43 -5.72 12.93
C LEU A 228 11.34 -4.67 12.74
N PHE A 229 11.53 -3.79 11.77
CA PHE A 229 10.45 -2.94 11.27
C PHE A 229 9.57 -3.73 10.29
N HIS A 230 8.30 -3.37 10.22
CA HIS A 230 7.29 -3.96 9.36
C HIS A 230 6.51 -2.83 8.69
N THR A 231 6.26 -2.97 7.40
CA THR A 231 5.41 -2.04 6.64
C THR A 231 4.02 -2.63 6.58
N LEU A 232 3.07 -1.99 7.24
CA LEU A 232 1.68 -2.45 7.33
C LEU A 232 0.80 -1.58 6.43
N LEU A 233 -0.27 -2.18 5.90
CA LEU A 233 -1.24 -1.50 5.05
C LEU A 233 -2.61 -1.46 5.73
N HIS A 234 -3.21 -0.28 5.83
CA HIS A 234 -4.52 -0.08 6.44
C HIS A 234 -5.49 0.54 5.44
N ALA A 235 -6.77 0.20 5.56
CA ALA A 235 -7.81 0.85 4.79
C ALA A 235 -8.07 2.28 5.32
N THR A 236 -8.11 3.30 4.46
CA THR A 236 -8.40 4.69 4.88
C THR A 236 -9.91 5.01 4.91
N ARG A 237 -10.70 4.13 4.30
CA ARG A 237 -12.17 4.13 4.23
C ARG A 237 -12.66 2.69 4.09
N ASP A 238 -13.97 2.48 4.18
CA ASP A 238 -14.56 1.20 3.78
C ASP A 238 -14.18 0.90 2.32
N ILE A 239 -13.72 -0.31 2.06
CA ILE A 239 -13.40 -0.84 0.72
C ILE A 239 -14.37 -1.99 0.45
N TYR A 240 -15.15 -1.88 -0.61
CA TYR A 240 -16.14 -2.88 -0.98
C TYR A 240 -15.57 -3.94 -1.92
N GLU A 241 -16.23 -5.10 -1.96
CA GLU A 241 -15.86 -6.19 -2.87
C GLU A 241 -15.75 -5.70 -4.32
N GLY A 242 -14.67 -6.11 -4.99
CA GLY A 242 -14.35 -5.73 -6.36
C GLY A 242 -13.63 -4.38 -6.50
N GLU A 243 -13.52 -3.57 -5.45
CA GLU A 243 -12.70 -2.34 -5.50
C GLU A 243 -11.21 -2.69 -5.55
N GLU A 244 -10.45 -1.96 -6.38
CA GLU A 244 -9.00 -2.05 -6.39
C GLU A 244 -8.41 -1.32 -5.18
N LEU A 245 -7.44 -1.95 -4.52
CA LEU A 245 -6.64 -1.33 -3.47
C LEU A 245 -5.58 -0.44 -4.13
N ARG A 246 -5.44 0.80 -3.63
CA ARG A 246 -4.45 1.76 -4.11
C ARG A 246 -3.96 2.68 -2.98
N PHE A 247 -2.67 3.04 -3.02
CA PHE A 247 -2.08 4.05 -2.13
C PHE A 247 -1.13 4.98 -2.90
N ASP A 248 -0.81 6.12 -2.31
CA ASP A 248 0.18 7.03 -2.87
C ASP A 248 1.60 6.50 -2.66
N TYR A 249 2.34 6.26 -3.75
CA TYR A 249 3.73 5.78 -3.71
C TYR A 249 4.70 6.87 -3.23
N GLY A 250 4.23 8.11 -3.20
CA GLY A 250 4.97 9.28 -2.78
C GLY A 250 5.89 9.85 -3.85
N PRO A 251 6.34 11.11 -3.69
CA PRO A 251 7.18 11.79 -4.66
C PRO A 251 8.52 11.10 -4.93
N SER A 252 9.11 10.48 -3.89
CA SER A 252 10.43 9.85 -3.98
C SER A 252 10.47 8.67 -4.96
N TYR A 253 9.34 7.99 -5.16
CA TYR A 253 9.19 6.96 -6.18
C TYR A 253 9.29 7.57 -7.58
N TRP A 254 8.50 8.62 -7.84
CA TRP A 254 8.41 9.26 -9.14
C TRP A 254 9.71 9.98 -9.53
N ASP A 255 10.38 10.60 -8.57
CA ASP A 255 11.69 11.22 -8.80
C ASP A 255 12.74 10.22 -9.30
N LYS A 256 12.68 8.97 -8.81
CA LYS A 256 13.57 7.89 -9.28
C LYS A 256 13.20 7.44 -10.68
N GLN A 257 11.92 7.31 -11.00
CA GLN A 257 11.48 6.90 -12.34
C GLN A 257 11.79 7.97 -13.39
N MET A 258 11.61 9.25 -13.06
CA MET A 258 11.96 10.36 -13.95
C MET A 258 13.46 10.39 -14.30
N LYS A 259 14.34 10.04 -13.34
CA LYS A 259 15.79 9.92 -13.60
C LYS A 259 16.15 8.77 -14.54
N LYS A 260 15.28 7.76 -14.68
CA LYS A 260 15.48 6.63 -15.60
C LYS A 260 15.02 6.91 -17.04
N ASN A 261 14.62 8.15 -17.36
CA ASN A 261 14.07 8.58 -18.65
C ASN A 261 12.76 7.88 -19.07
N ASP A 262 12.02 7.29 -18.12
CA ASP A 262 10.69 6.74 -18.41
C ASP A 262 9.61 7.82 -18.21
N PHE A 263 9.55 8.74 -19.17
CA PHE A 263 8.67 9.92 -19.12
C PHE A 263 7.19 9.61 -19.31
N THR A 264 6.85 8.38 -19.71
CA THR A 264 5.48 7.99 -20.08
C THR A 264 4.57 7.92 -18.86
N ALA A 265 5.05 7.37 -17.75
CA ALA A 265 4.24 7.13 -16.55
C ALA A 265 3.86 8.42 -15.78
N TYR A 266 4.77 9.39 -15.70
CA TYR A 266 4.55 10.61 -14.91
C TYR A 266 3.66 11.64 -15.62
N ARG A 267 3.70 11.69 -16.97
CA ARG A 267 2.90 12.65 -17.75
C ARG A 267 1.40 12.40 -17.56
N LEU A 268 1.00 11.14 -17.42
CA LEU A 268 -0.37 10.74 -17.07
C LEU A 268 -0.78 11.19 -15.66
N CYS A 269 0.14 11.23 -14.69
CA CYS A 269 -0.19 11.66 -13.33
C CYS A 269 -0.32 13.18 -13.16
N LYS A 270 0.44 13.98 -13.92
CA LYS A 270 0.57 15.43 -13.68
C LYS A 270 -0.59 16.27 -14.22
N ASP A 271 -1.22 15.84 -15.31
CA ASP A 271 -2.24 16.64 -16.01
C ASP A 271 -3.67 16.39 -15.49
N GLY A 272 -3.83 15.74 -14.33
CA GLY A 272 -5.14 15.42 -13.75
C GLY A 272 -5.94 14.39 -14.55
N VAL A 273 -5.32 13.86 -15.61
CA VAL A 273 -5.86 12.86 -16.50
C VAL A 273 -4.94 11.65 -16.39
N CYS A 274 -5.17 10.80 -15.39
CA CYS A 274 -4.82 9.39 -15.51
C CYS A 274 -5.74 8.77 -16.58
N GLU A 275 -5.61 9.23 -17.84
CA GLU A 275 -5.95 8.39 -18.96
C GLU A 275 -4.94 7.26 -18.88
N ILE A 276 -5.38 6.13 -18.33
CA ILE A 276 -4.83 4.83 -18.70
C ILE A 276 -4.76 4.90 -20.23
N ALA A 277 -3.56 5.06 -20.79
CA ALA A 277 -3.40 5.14 -22.22
C ALA A 277 -3.90 3.82 -22.79
N ALA A 278 -5.14 3.81 -23.25
CA ALA A 278 -5.69 2.77 -24.08
C ALA A 278 -4.94 2.89 -25.41
N PHE A 279 -3.90 2.08 -25.57
CA PHE A 279 -3.36 1.72 -26.88
C PHE A 279 -4.13 0.50 -27.41
#